data_AF-A0A354QRJ0-F1
#
_entry.id   AF-A0A354QRJ0-F1
#
_cell.length_a   1.000
_cell.length_b   1.000
_cell.length_c   1.000
_cell.angle_alpha   90.00
_cell.angle_beta   90.00
_cell.angle_gamma   90.00
#
_symmetry.space_group_name_H-M   'P 1'
#
loop_
_entity.id
_entity.type
_entity.pdbx_description
1 polymer ?
#
loop_
_entity_poly.entity_id
_entity_poly.type
_entity_poly.pdbx_seq_one_letter_code
_entity_poly.pdbx_strand_id
1 'polypeptide(L)'
;MDIKQVTETISMIEEQNFDIRTITMGISLLDCIDTDIERAAEKIYQKITTKAQDLVAVGDEIAAELGIPIVNKRVSVTPISLIGAATDSDDYVLLAKALDRAAKEIGVDFIGGFSALVQKGYQKGDEILIRSIPRALAETDKVCSSVNIGSTKSGINMTAVADMGRVIKETAELSDMGAAKLVVFANAVEDNPFMAGAFHGVGEADVVINVGVSGPGVVKRAL
;
A
#
# COMPACT_ATOMS: atom_id res chain seq x y z
N MET A 1 12.08 -5.39 25.05
CA MET A 1 11.53 -6.75 24.93
C MET A 1 12.36 -7.65 25.84
N ASP A 2 11.74 -8.52 26.62
CA ASP A 2 12.42 -9.42 27.57
C ASP A 2 12.84 -10.73 26.88
N ILE A 3 13.99 -11.30 27.24
CA ILE A 3 14.52 -12.56 26.68
C ILE A 3 13.51 -13.69 26.85
N LYS A 4 12.78 -13.68 27.97
CA LYS A 4 11.74 -14.69 28.24
C LYS A 4 10.64 -14.68 27.18
N GLN A 5 10.19 -13.51 26.73
CA GLN A 5 9.19 -13.39 25.67
C GLN A 5 9.72 -13.91 24.33
N VAL A 6 11.01 -13.71 24.04
CA VAL A 6 11.65 -14.24 22.83
C VAL A 6 11.63 -15.77 22.86
N THR A 7 12.04 -16.38 23.98
CA THR A 7 12.04 -17.85 24.13
C THR A 7 10.63 -18.44 24.06
N GLU A 8 9.63 -17.78 24.67
CA GLU A 8 8.22 -18.19 24.57
C GLU A 8 7.72 -18.11 23.12
N THR A 9 8.08 -17.07 22.39
CA THR A 9 7.70 -16.90 20.98
C THR A 9 8.31 -18.00 20.10
N ILE A 10 9.58 -18.33 20.31
CA ILE A 10 10.25 -19.44 19.59
C ILE A 10 9.53 -20.76 19.87
N SER A 11 9.22 -21.07 21.13
CA SER A 11 8.47 -22.28 21.51
C SER A 11 7.10 -22.33 20.83
N MET A 12 6.38 -21.20 20.76
CA MET A 12 5.09 -21.10 20.08
C MET A 12 5.19 -21.37 18.57
N ILE A 13 6.25 -20.87 17.92
CA ILE A 13 6.52 -21.09 16.50
C ILE A 13 6.72 -22.57 16.20
N GLU A 14 7.56 -23.24 17.00
CA GLU A 14 7.88 -24.66 16.83
C GLU A 14 6.65 -25.56 17.04
N GLU A 15 5.81 -25.26 18.04
CA GLU A 15 4.67 -26.12 18.38
C GLU A 15 3.45 -25.90 17.48
N GLN A 16 3.18 -24.65 17.07
CA GLN A 16 1.91 -24.30 16.43
C GLN A 16 1.98 -24.03 14.92
N ASN A 17 3.18 -24.05 14.31
CA ASN A 17 3.39 -23.79 12.88
C ASN A 17 2.69 -22.49 12.44
N PHE A 18 3.02 -21.37 13.09
CA PHE A 18 2.57 -20.05 12.66
C PHE A 18 3.12 -19.72 11.27
N ASP A 19 2.42 -18.89 10.51
CA ASP A 19 2.91 -18.36 9.23
C ASP A 19 2.84 -16.82 9.23
N ILE A 20 3.92 -16.18 8.75
CA ILE A 20 3.94 -14.73 8.55
C ILE A 20 3.35 -14.48 7.16
N ARG A 21 2.16 -13.88 7.13
CA ARG A 21 1.46 -13.61 5.88
C ARG A 21 2.14 -12.51 5.09
N THR A 22 2.64 -11.48 5.76
CA THR A 22 3.27 -10.34 5.09
C THR A 22 4.20 -9.56 6.00
N ILE A 23 5.25 -8.99 5.41
CA ILE A 23 5.96 -7.83 5.95
C ILE A 23 5.67 -6.66 5.00
N THR A 24 5.25 -5.53 5.54
CA THR A 24 4.99 -4.31 4.78
C THR A 24 5.86 -3.18 5.32
N MET A 25 6.71 -2.61 4.47
CA MET A 25 7.44 -1.39 4.79
C MET A 25 6.61 -0.17 4.39
N GLY A 26 6.24 0.66 5.36
CA GLY A 26 5.62 1.95 5.11
C GLY A 26 6.68 3.01 4.87
N ILE A 27 6.56 3.81 3.81
CA ILE A 27 7.52 4.87 3.45
C ILE A 27 6.79 6.18 3.21
N SER A 28 7.19 7.23 3.92
CA SER A 28 6.69 8.58 3.70
C SER A 28 7.25 9.17 2.41
N LEU A 29 6.40 9.82 1.61
CA LEU A 29 6.81 10.50 0.38
C LEU A 29 6.69 12.04 0.46
N LEU A 30 6.44 12.60 1.64
CA LEU A 30 6.21 14.04 1.80
C LEU A 30 7.43 14.90 1.38
N ASP A 31 8.64 14.39 1.57
CA ASP A 31 9.88 15.03 1.09
C ASP A 31 10.14 14.84 -0.42
N CYS A 32 9.34 14.01 -1.07
CA CYS A 32 9.38 13.81 -2.52
C CYS A 32 8.49 14.79 -3.28
N ILE A 33 7.77 15.67 -2.57
CA ILE A 33 6.93 16.71 -3.19
C ILE A 33 7.80 17.61 -4.08
N ASP A 34 7.27 17.86 -5.27
CA ASP A 34 7.81 18.81 -6.24
C ASP A 34 6.64 19.34 -7.09
N THR A 35 6.77 20.55 -7.62
CA THR A 35 5.76 21.10 -8.54
C THR A 35 5.87 20.48 -9.92
N ASP A 36 7.06 19.99 -10.28
CA ASP A 36 7.31 19.21 -11.49
C ASP A 36 7.08 17.72 -11.21
N ILE A 37 6.08 17.14 -11.88
CA ILE A 37 5.68 15.75 -11.68
C ILE A 37 6.79 14.76 -12.05
N GLU A 38 7.66 15.07 -13.01
CA GLU A 38 8.78 14.20 -13.39
C GLU A 38 9.83 14.16 -12.28
N ARG A 39 10.11 15.31 -11.65
CA ARG A 39 11.01 15.39 -10.50
C ARG A 39 10.43 14.69 -9.29
N ALA A 40 9.14 14.85 -9.02
CA ALA A 40 8.46 14.13 -7.95
C ALA A 40 8.54 12.61 -8.18
N ALA A 41 8.27 12.14 -9.40
CA ALA A 41 8.37 10.74 -9.78
C ALA A 41 9.79 10.17 -9.54
N GLU A 42 10.83 10.91 -9.91
CA GLU A 42 12.21 10.47 -9.70
C GLU A 42 12.58 10.43 -8.21
N LYS A 43 12.19 11.44 -7.42
CA LYS A 43 12.39 11.43 -5.95
C LYS A 43 11.72 10.23 -5.29
N ILE A 44 10.48 9.92 -5.68
CA ILE A 44 9.74 8.75 -5.19
C ILE A 44 10.49 7.46 -5.50
N TYR A 45 10.91 7.29 -6.76
CA TYR A 45 11.66 6.11 -7.19
C TYR A 45 12.93 5.94 -6.34
N GLN A 46 13.77 6.98 -6.27
CA GLN A 46 15.03 6.96 -5.51
C GLN A 46 14.82 6.68 -4.02
N LYS A 47 13.80 7.29 -3.41
CA LYS A 47 13.54 7.10 -1.98
C LYS A 47 13.12 5.66 -1.69
N ILE A 48 12.19 5.10 -2.47
CA ILE A 48 11.71 3.73 -2.26
C ILE A 48 12.84 2.73 -2.47
N THR A 49 13.59 2.84 -3.58
CA THR A 49 14.69 1.92 -3.87
C THR A 49 15.79 1.99 -2.82
N THR A 50 16.13 3.20 -2.32
CA THR A 50 17.13 3.37 -1.27
C THR A 50 16.68 2.80 0.07
N LYS A 51 15.43 3.06 0.49
CA LYS A 51 14.94 2.67 1.82
C LYS A 51 14.59 1.19 1.91
N ALA A 52 14.14 0.59 0.81
CA ALA A 52 13.66 -0.80 0.77
C ALA A 52 14.60 -1.77 0.04
N GLN A 53 15.82 -1.36 -0.34
CA GLN A 53 16.78 -2.20 -1.07
C GLN A 53 17.00 -3.58 -0.41
N ASP A 54 17.05 -3.62 0.93
CA ASP A 54 17.39 -4.83 1.69
C ASP A 54 16.13 -5.56 2.21
N LEU A 55 14.93 -5.03 1.94
CA LEU A 55 13.67 -5.54 2.53
C LEU A 55 13.44 -7.02 2.18
N VAL A 56 13.68 -7.40 0.93
CA VAL A 56 13.45 -8.78 0.47
C VAL A 56 14.52 -9.72 1.01
N ALA A 57 15.79 -9.33 0.89
CA ALA A 57 16.92 -10.13 1.37
C ALA A 57 16.81 -10.40 2.87
N VAL A 58 16.62 -9.35 3.68
CA VAL A 58 16.46 -9.50 5.14
C VAL A 58 15.19 -10.27 5.49
N GLY A 59 14.10 -10.07 4.74
CA GLY A 59 12.88 -10.85 4.92
C GLY A 59 13.08 -12.35 4.67
N ASP A 60 13.89 -12.73 3.68
CA ASP A 60 14.23 -14.13 3.39
C ASP A 60 15.21 -14.72 4.42
N GLU A 61 16.18 -13.93 4.89
CA GLU A 61 17.08 -14.34 5.98
C GLU A 61 16.32 -14.65 7.26
N ILE A 62 15.37 -13.77 7.66
CA ILE A 62 14.52 -13.99 8.84
C ILE A 62 13.66 -15.25 8.67
N ALA A 63 13.10 -15.47 7.48
CA ALA A 63 12.32 -16.67 7.19
C ALA A 63 13.16 -17.95 7.34
N ALA A 64 14.40 -17.92 6.88
CA ALA A 64 15.33 -19.04 6.97
C ALA A 64 15.79 -19.30 8.42
N GLU A 65 16.10 -18.25 9.18
CA GLU A 65 16.56 -18.35 10.57
C GLU A 65 15.45 -18.89 11.50
N LEU A 66 14.22 -18.41 11.34
CA LEU A 66 13.10 -18.83 12.18
C LEU A 66 12.41 -20.11 11.68
N GLY A 67 12.74 -20.58 10.48
CA GLY A 67 12.10 -21.74 9.86
C GLY A 67 10.62 -21.51 9.50
N ILE A 68 10.21 -20.25 9.32
CA ILE A 68 8.81 -19.86 9.06
C ILE A 68 8.71 -19.13 7.72
N PRO A 69 7.77 -19.51 6.84
CA PRO A 69 7.58 -18.77 5.59
C PRO A 69 7.06 -17.35 5.85
N ILE A 70 7.72 -16.37 5.21
CA ILE A 70 7.19 -15.01 5.02
C ILE A 70 6.62 -14.94 3.60
N VAL A 71 5.30 -15.05 3.49
CA VAL A 71 4.61 -15.26 2.21
C VAL A 71 4.70 -14.05 1.30
N ASN A 72 4.62 -12.84 1.85
CA ASN A 72 4.66 -11.61 1.06
C ASN A 72 5.60 -10.58 1.68
N LYS A 73 6.25 -9.79 0.82
CA LYS A 73 7.06 -8.61 1.16
C LYS A 73 6.54 -7.45 0.33
N ARG A 74 6.13 -6.37 1.00
CA ARG A 74 5.33 -5.30 0.38
C ARG A 74 5.80 -3.94 0.82
N VAL A 75 5.39 -2.93 0.07
CA VAL A 75 5.58 -1.53 0.43
C VAL A 75 4.23 -0.81 0.47
N SER A 76 4.04 0.09 1.42
CA SER A 76 2.98 1.08 1.37
C SER A 76 3.58 2.48 1.38
N VAL A 77 2.96 3.42 0.69
CA VAL A 77 3.43 4.80 0.60
C VAL A 77 2.35 5.82 0.93
N THR A 78 2.78 7.05 1.21
CA THR A 78 1.86 8.18 1.40
C THR A 78 0.85 8.26 0.25
N PRO A 79 -0.45 8.52 0.53
CA PRO A 79 -1.45 8.67 -0.52
C PRO A 79 -1.00 9.59 -1.65
N ILE A 80 -0.87 9.03 -2.85
CA ILE A 80 -0.32 9.75 -4.01
C ILE A 80 -1.15 10.98 -4.38
N SER A 81 -2.43 11.07 -3.99
CA SER A 81 -3.24 12.27 -4.23
C SER A 81 -2.66 13.51 -3.53
N LEU A 82 -2.00 13.33 -2.39
CA LEU A 82 -1.33 14.41 -1.65
C LEU A 82 -0.06 14.88 -2.36
N ILE A 83 0.70 13.94 -2.94
CA ILE A 83 1.94 14.26 -3.66
C ILE A 83 1.60 14.93 -5.00
N GLY A 84 0.67 14.34 -5.75
CA GLY A 84 0.21 14.87 -7.02
C GLY A 84 -0.45 16.25 -6.90
N ALA A 85 -1.14 16.55 -5.79
CA ALA A 85 -1.81 17.83 -5.57
C ALA A 85 -0.86 19.04 -5.65
N ALA A 86 0.42 18.85 -5.36
CA ALA A 86 1.45 19.90 -5.47
C ALA A 86 1.85 20.21 -6.93
N THR A 87 1.50 19.33 -7.87
CA THR A 87 1.78 19.48 -9.30
C THR A 87 0.63 20.16 -10.03
N ASP A 88 0.88 20.60 -11.26
CA ASP A 88 -0.16 21.09 -12.18
C ASP A 88 -0.60 20.02 -13.20
N SER A 89 -0.21 18.75 -12.99
CA SER A 89 -0.61 17.63 -13.85
C SER A 89 -2.10 17.33 -13.70
N ASP A 90 -2.74 16.95 -14.80
CA ASP A 90 -4.14 16.51 -14.85
C ASP A 90 -4.30 14.98 -14.78
N ASP A 91 -3.17 14.25 -14.70
CA ASP A 91 -3.06 12.80 -14.60
C ASP A 91 -1.86 12.37 -13.74
N TYR A 92 -2.02 11.32 -12.94
CA TYR A 92 -0.97 10.80 -12.04
C TYR A 92 -0.44 9.42 -12.42
N VAL A 93 -0.69 8.94 -13.65
CA VAL A 93 -0.15 7.66 -14.13
C VAL A 93 1.38 7.63 -14.08
N LEU A 94 2.05 8.78 -14.28
CA LEU A 94 3.50 8.86 -14.16
C LEU A 94 3.99 8.49 -12.75
N LEU A 95 3.28 8.93 -11.71
CA LEU A 95 3.61 8.58 -10.32
C LEU A 95 3.37 7.09 -10.06
N ALA A 96 2.29 6.52 -10.60
CA ALA A 96 2.05 5.07 -10.54
C ALA A 96 3.20 4.28 -11.20
N LYS A 97 3.68 4.72 -12.37
CA LYS A 97 4.82 4.10 -13.05
C LYS A 97 6.12 4.19 -12.25
N ALA A 98 6.33 5.28 -11.52
CA ALA A 98 7.48 5.41 -10.62
C ALA A 98 7.41 4.37 -9.46
N LEU A 99 6.23 4.21 -8.86
CA LEU A 99 6.00 3.17 -7.84
C LEU A 99 6.22 1.77 -8.39
N ASP A 100 5.69 1.47 -9.58
CA ASP A 100 5.82 0.15 -10.21
C ASP A 100 7.29 -0.17 -10.55
N ARG A 101 8.02 0.81 -11.10
CA ARG A 101 9.46 0.68 -11.35
C ARG A 101 10.23 0.41 -10.07
N ALA A 102 9.94 1.16 -8.99
CA ALA A 102 10.58 0.95 -7.70
C ALA A 102 10.28 -0.44 -7.13
N ALA A 103 9.02 -0.88 -7.17
CA ALA A 103 8.59 -2.19 -6.69
C ALA A 103 9.19 -3.36 -7.47
N LYS A 104 9.40 -3.18 -8.79
CA LYS A 104 10.12 -4.14 -9.63
C LYS A 104 11.59 -4.22 -9.27
N GLU A 105 12.25 -3.07 -9.07
CA GLU A 105 13.66 -2.98 -8.71
C GLU A 105 13.96 -3.68 -7.38
N ILE A 106 13.19 -3.38 -6.33
CA ILE A 106 13.42 -3.95 -4.99
C ILE A 106 12.84 -5.37 -4.82
N GLY A 107 12.18 -5.92 -5.85
CA GLY A 107 11.67 -7.29 -5.84
C GLY A 107 10.46 -7.58 -4.93
N VAL A 108 9.73 -6.57 -4.45
CA VAL A 108 8.52 -6.77 -3.60
C VAL A 108 7.32 -7.26 -4.39
N ASP A 109 6.34 -7.88 -3.74
CA ASP A 109 5.15 -8.41 -4.43
C ASP A 109 4.24 -7.29 -4.94
N PHE A 110 3.93 -6.33 -4.06
CA PHE A 110 3.02 -5.23 -4.33
C PHE A 110 3.45 -3.96 -3.58
N ILE A 111 3.10 -2.82 -4.17
CA ILE A 111 3.20 -1.50 -3.58
C ILE A 111 1.83 -0.82 -3.56
N GLY A 112 1.37 -0.39 -2.39
CA GLY A 112 0.10 0.32 -2.22
C GLY A 112 0.33 1.77 -1.83
N GLY A 113 -0.68 2.60 -2.01
CA GLY A 113 -0.62 4.03 -1.70
C GLY A 113 -0.97 4.91 -2.89
N PHE A 114 -1.29 4.33 -4.06
CA PHE A 114 -1.95 5.06 -5.14
C PHE A 114 -3.41 5.36 -4.76
N SER A 115 -3.56 6.24 -3.77
CA SER A 115 -4.75 6.32 -2.93
C SER A 115 -5.21 7.76 -2.70
N ALA A 116 -6.51 7.90 -2.40
CA ALA A 116 -7.15 9.17 -2.02
C ALA A 116 -8.12 8.99 -0.84
N LEU A 117 -8.25 10.03 -0.02
CA LEU A 117 -9.09 10.05 1.19
C LEU A 117 -10.15 11.15 1.07
N VAL A 118 -11.33 10.80 0.54
CA VAL A 118 -12.34 11.74 0.04
C VAL A 118 -13.64 11.74 0.85
N GLN A 119 -13.62 11.15 2.04
CA GLN A 119 -14.77 11.04 2.95
C GLN A 119 -15.46 12.36 3.31
N LYS A 120 -14.77 13.51 3.15
CA LYS A 120 -15.30 14.87 3.43
C LYS A 120 -15.53 15.72 2.19
N GLY A 121 -15.44 15.13 1.00
CA GLY A 121 -15.42 15.86 -0.27
C GLY A 121 -14.06 15.78 -0.94
N TYR A 122 -13.97 16.34 -2.14
CA TYR A 122 -12.75 16.34 -2.95
C TYR A 122 -11.88 17.56 -2.68
N GLN A 123 -10.56 17.33 -2.74
CA GLN A 123 -9.51 18.34 -2.89
C GLN A 123 -8.89 18.25 -4.29
N LYS A 124 -8.04 19.23 -4.64
CA LYS A 124 -7.38 19.35 -5.96
C LYS A 124 -6.83 18.00 -6.48
N GLY A 125 -6.09 17.26 -5.65
CA GLY A 125 -5.44 16.02 -6.07
C GLY A 125 -6.36 14.80 -6.14
N ASP A 126 -7.50 14.82 -5.45
CA ASP A 126 -8.30 13.61 -5.29
C ASP A 126 -9.04 13.21 -6.57
N GLU A 127 -9.66 14.17 -7.24
CA GLU A 127 -10.37 13.92 -8.51
C GLU A 127 -9.39 13.45 -9.60
N ILE A 128 -8.20 14.05 -9.63
CA ILE A 128 -7.14 13.70 -10.58
C ILE A 128 -6.67 12.26 -10.31
N LEU A 129 -6.40 11.92 -9.06
CA LEU A 129 -6.00 10.56 -8.71
C LEU A 129 -7.08 9.55 -9.07
N ILE A 130 -8.33 9.78 -8.68
CA ILE A 130 -9.44 8.86 -8.92
C ILE A 130 -9.64 8.61 -10.42
N ARG A 131 -9.57 9.65 -11.26
CA ARG A 131 -9.65 9.50 -12.73
C ARG A 131 -8.44 8.79 -13.32
N SER A 132 -7.28 8.87 -12.67
CA SER A 132 -6.06 8.19 -13.12
C SER A 132 -6.08 6.69 -12.81
N ILE A 133 -6.90 6.21 -11.87
CA ILE A 133 -6.92 4.82 -11.39
C ILE A 133 -7.03 3.79 -12.53
N PRO A 134 -8.00 3.88 -13.47
CA PRO A 134 -8.19 2.84 -14.48
C PRO A 134 -6.94 2.62 -15.33
N ARG A 135 -6.34 3.73 -15.82
CA ARG A 135 -5.11 3.68 -16.61
C ARG A 135 -3.90 3.30 -15.77
N ALA A 136 -3.76 3.86 -14.57
CA ALA A 136 -2.64 3.55 -13.69
C ALA A 136 -2.56 2.04 -13.39
N LEU A 137 -3.68 1.41 -13.08
CA LEU A 137 -3.73 -0.03 -12.77
C LEU A 137 -3.62 -0.94 -14.00
N ALA A 138 -3.95 -0.44 -15.19
CA ALA A 138 -3.74 -1.15 -16.46
C ALA A 138 -2.29 -1.05 -16.96
N GLU A 139 -1.61 0.08 -16.71
CA GLU A 139 -0.25 0.37 -17.18
C GLU A 139 0.85 0.00 -16.16
N THR A 140 0.49 -0.63 -15.03
CA THR A 140 1.42 -1.09 -13.97
C THR A 140 1.08 -2.50 -13.52
N ASP A 141 2.06 -3.22 -12.99
CA ASP A 141 1.88 -4.62 -12.58
C ASP A 141 1.65 -4.73 -11.07
N LYS A 142 2.50 -4.07 -10.27
CA LYS A 142 2.61 -4.25 -8.81
C LYS A 142 1.94 -3.16 -7.99
N VAL A 143 1.40 -2.12 -8.62
CA VAL A 143 0.75 -1.01 -7.90
C VAL A 143 -0.68 -1.36 -7.53
N CYS A 144 -1.03 -1.12 -6.28
CA CYS A 144 -2.38 -1.21 -5.75
C CYS A 144 -2.93 0.18 -5.41
N SER A 145 -4.23 0.33 -5.57
CA SER A 145 -4.95 1.58 -5.34
C SER A 145 -6.06 1.41 -4.31
N SER A 146 -6.28 2.45 -3.50
CA SER A 146 -7.38 2.48 -2.57
C SER A 146 -8.02 3.86 -2.42
N VAL A 147 -9.33 3.90 -2.25
CA VAL A 147 -10.06 5.17 -2.09
C VAL A 147 -10.98 5.09 -0.89
N ASN A 148 -10.76 5.95 0.11
CA ASN A 148 -11.67 6.05 1.25
C ASN A 148 -12.75 7.09 0.97
N ILE A 149 -14.00 6.64 0.84
CA ILE A 149 -15.15 7.46 0.44
C ILE A 149 -16.07 7.84 1.60
N GLY A 150 -15.84 7.29 2.79
CA GLY A 150 -16.70 7.55 3.94
C GLY A 150 -16.01 7.34 5.27
N SER A 151 -16.60 7.90 6.33
CA SER A 151 -16.23 7.61 7.71
C SER A 151 -17.42 7.84 8.64
N THR A 152 -17.47 7.14 9.77
CA THR A 152 -18.48 7.35 10.80
C THR A 152 -18.54 8.81 11.26
N LYS A 153 -17.39 9.50 11.27
CA LYS A 153 -17.28 10.91 11.67
C LYS A 153 -17.81 11.89 10.62
N SER A 154 -17.71 11.55 9.33
CA SER A 154 -17.96 12.50 8.23
C SER A 154 -19.17 12.12 7.37
N GLY A 155 -19.78 10.96 7.62
CA GLY A 155 -20.76 10.36 6.72
C GLY A 155 -20.11 9.75 5.49
N ILE A 156 -20.88 9.65 4.42
CA ILE A 156 -20.45 9.04 3.15
C ILE A 156 -20.49 10.11 2.06
N ASN A 157 -19.38 10.28 1.34
CA ASN A 157 -19.34 11.11 0.16
C ASN A 157 -19.99 10.36 -1.02
N MET A 158 -21.29 10.59 -1.23
CA MET A 158 -22.06 9.90 -2.28
C MET A 158 -21.65 10.30 -3.70
N THR A 159 -21.04 11.47 -3.90
CA THR A 159 -20.42 11.82 -5.19
C THR A 159 -19.29 10.85 -5.49
N ALA A 160 -18.40 10.63 -4.52
CA ALA A 160 -17.31 9.67 -4.68
C ALA A 160 -17.77 8.22 -4.81
N VAL A 161 -18.89 7.84 -4.18
CA VAL A 161 -19.52 6.52 -4.42
C VAL A 161 -19.90 6.36 -5.89
N ALA A 162 -20.58 7.36 -6.46
CA ALA A 162 -21.02 7.31 -7.86
C ALA A 162 -19.82 7.26 -8.82
N ASP A 163 -18.78 8.06 -8.55
CA ASP A 163 -17.58 8.10 -9.36
C ASP A 163 -16.78 6.79 -9.29
N MET A 164 -16.62 6.23 -8.08
CA MET A 164 -15.97 4.93 -7.91
C MET A 164 -16.73 3.79 -8.61
N GLY A 165 -18.06 3.86 -8.71
CA GLY A 165 -18.84 2.90 -9.49
C GLY A 165 -18.44 2.89 -10.98
N ARG A 166 -18.19 4.07 -11.56
CA ARG A 166 -17.72 4.20 -12.96
C ARG A 166 -16.26 3.76 -13.08
N VAL A 167 -15.39 4.20 -12.17
CA VAL A 167 -13.97 3.86 -12.14
C VAL A 167 -13.75 2.36 -12.03
N ILE A 168 -14.50 1.65 -11.18
CA ILE A 168 -14.40 0.19 -11.06
C ILE A 168 -14.70 -0.49 -12.40
N LYS A 169 -15.78 -0.07 -13.06
CA LYS A 169 -16.16 -0.62 -14.37
C LYS A 169 -15.07 -0.36 -15.42
N GLU A 170 -14.62 0.88 -15.54
CA GLU A 170 -13.57 1.27 -16.49
C GLU A 170 -12.25 0.53 -16.22
N THR A 171 -11.88 0.36 -14.96
CA THR A 171 -10.68 -0.39 -14.55
C THR A 171 -10.76 -1.85 -15.00
N ALA A 172 -11.94 -2.48 -14.85
CA ALA A 172 -12.16 -3.85 -15.29
C ALA A 172 -12.21 -4.01 -16.82
N GLU A 173 -12.66 -2.99 -17.54
CA GLU A 173 -12.67 -2.98 -19.01
C GLU A 173 -11.26 -2.79 -19.61
N LEU A 174 -10.39 -2.04 -18.92
CA LEU A 174 -9.03 -1.76 -19.37
C LEU A 174 -7.99 -2.83 -18.99
N SER A 175 -8.24 -3.62 -17.95
CA SER A 175 -7.30 -4.64 -17.46
C SER A 175 -8.00 -5.78 -16.73
N ASP A 176 -7.71 -7.01 -17.15
CA ASP A 176 -8.24 -8.24 -16.53
C ASP A 176 -7.92 -8.34 -15.03
N MET A 177 -6.80 -7.76 -14.59
CA MET A 177 -6.32 -7.82 -13.20
C MET A 177 -6.36 -6.45 -12.49
N GLY A 178 -6.75 -5.37 -13.19
CA GLY A 178 -6.79 -4.03 -12.61
C GLY A 178 -7.72 -3.95 -11.41
N ALA A 179 -8.93 -4.51 -11.53
CA ALA A 179 -9.92 -4.53 -10.45
C ALA A 179 -9.46 -5.33 -9.22
N ALA A 180 -8.59 -6.34 -9.40
CA ALA A 180 -8.02 -7.10 -8.28
C ALA A 180 -7.07 -6.27 -7.41
N LYS A 181 -6.59 -5.13 -7.92
CA LYS A 181 -5.66 -4.20 -7.26
C LYS A 181 -6.34 -2.93 -6.75
N LEU A 182 -7.67 -2.84 -6.82
CA LEU A 182 -8.45 -1.67 -6.41
C LEU A 182 -9.35 -2.00 -5.21
N VAL A 183 -9.31 -1.16 -4.18
CA VAL A 183 -10.20 -1.28 -3.00
C VAL A 183 -10.89 0.04 -2.69
N VAL A 184 -12.20 0.00 -2.48
CA VAL A 184 -12.98 1.16 -1.99
C VAL A 184 -13.28 0.96 -0.51
N PHE A 185 -12.97 1.96 0.29
CA PHE A 185 -13.13 1.94 1.74
C PHE A 185 -14.23 2.86 2.24
N ALA A 186 -14.84 2.44 3.35
CA ALA A 186 -15.37 3.37 4.34
C ALA A 186 -14.67 3.06 5.67
N ASN A 187 -14.37 4.10 6.45
CA ASN A 187 -13.59 3.99 7.69
C ASN A 187 -12.19 3.40 7.49
N ALA A 188 -11.50 3.80 6.41
CA ALA A 188 -10.05 3.56 6.36
C ALA A 188 -9.40 4.14 7.62
N VAL A 189 -8.53 3.33 8.23
CA VAL A 189 -7.64 3.73 9.32
C VAL A 189 -6.62 4.76 8.82
N GLU A 190 -5.98 5.49 9.73
CA GLU A 190 -5.03 6.56 9.36
C GLU A 190 -3.76 6.01 8.67
N ASP A 191 -3.38 4.78 8.97
CA ASP A 191 -2.34 3.98 8.31
C ASP A 191 -2.89 2.57 8.06
N ASN A 192 -2.65 2.01 6.87
CA ASN A 192 -3.10 0.66 6.54
C ASN A 192 -1.97 -0.14 5.86
N PRO A 193 -1.40 -1.17 6.50
CA PRO A 193 -0.36 -2.01 5.90
C PRO A 193 -0.91 -3.19 5.07
N PHE A 194 -2.24 -3.35 4.97
CA PHE A 194 -2.87 -4.52 4.32
C PHE A 194 -3.25 -4.26 2.85
N MET A 195 -2.69 -5.06 1.93
CA MET A 195 -3.05 -5.04 0.50
C MET A 195 -4.39 -5.73 0.21
N ALA A 196 -5.11 -5.31 -0.84
CA ALA A 196 -4.76 -4.28 -1.83
C ALA A 196 -5.03 -2.83 -1.38
N GLY A 197 -5.49 -2.63 -0.14
CA GLY A 197 -5.93 -1.34 0.37
C GLY A 197 -4.86 -0.44 0.98
N ALA A 198 -3.60 -0.87 0.98
CA ALA A 198 -2.60 -0.30 1.86
C ALA A 198 -2.12 1.09 1.42
N PHE A 199 -1.82 1.94 2.40
CA PHE A 199 -1.19 3.24 2.23
C PHE A 199 -0.51 3.62 3.56
N HIS A 200 0.57 4.40 3.48
CA HIS A 200 1.33 4.86 4.64
C HIS A 200 0.76 6.18 5.16
N GLY A 201 0.31 6.19 6.41
CA GLY A 201 -0.32 7.35 7.04
C GLY A 201 0.59 8.58 7.15
N VAL A 202 0.02 9.79 7.03
CA VAL A 202 0.80 11.05 7.11
C VAL A 202 1.39 11.30 8.50
N GLY A 203 0.75 10.76 9.55
CA GLY A 203 1.21 10.87 10.93
C GLY A 203 2.26 9.82 11.34
N GLU A 204 2.56 8.88 10.46
CA GLU A 204 3.54 7.82 10.73
C GLU A 204 4.98 8.33 10.56
N ALA A 205 5.95 7.55 11.05
CA ALA A 205 7.37 7.84 10.87
C ALA A 205 7.78 7.79 9.38
N ASP A 206 9.00 8.27 9.07
CA ASP A 206 9.53 8.27 7.70
C ASP A 206 9.56 6.87 7.07
N VAL A 207 9.96 5.86 7.86
CA VAL A 207 9.98 4.46 7.46
C VAL A 207 9.54 3.59 8.65
N VAL A 208 8.63 2.65 8.42
CA VAL A 208 8.14 1.69 9.44
C VAL A 208 8.04 0.28 8.86
N ILE A 209 8.12 -0.73 9.71
CA ILE A 209 7.85 -2.13 9.35
C ILE A 209 6.61 -2.61 10.10
N ASN A 210 5.62 -3.08 9.35
CA ASN A 210 4.42 -3.72 9.86
C ASN A 210 4.43 -5.20 9.45
N VAL A 211 4.07 -6.10 10.38
CA VAL A 211 4.05 -7.54 10.13
C VAL A 211 2.64 -8.08 10.31
N GLY A 212 2.13 -8.77 9.30
CA GLY A 212 0.84 -9.47 9.35
C GLY A 212 1.02 -10.95 9.61
N VAL A 213 0.49 -11.44 10.73
CA VAL A 213 0.56 -12.85 11.12
C VAL A 213 -0.76 -13.55 10.75
N SER A 214 -0.65 -14.79 10.27
CA SER A 214 -1.81 -15.63 9.93
C SER A 214 -2.44 -16.24 11.19
N GLY A 215 -3.74 -16.51 11.12
CA GLY A 215 -4.54 -16.96 12.26
C GLY A 215 -5.50 -18.12 11.98
N PRO A 216 -6.19 -18.22 10.80
CA PRO A 216 -7.27 -19.18 10.63
C PRO A 216 -6.89 -20.65 10.84
N GLY A 217 -5.71 -21.07 10.36
CA GLY A 217 -5.26 -22.47 10.47
C GLY A 217 -4.94 -22.86 11.91
N VAL A 218 -4.29 -21.97 12.65
CA VAL A 218 -3.95 -22.18 14.07
C VAL A 218 -5.22 -22.21 14.91
N VAL A 219 -6.14 -21.26 14.72
CA VAL A 219 -7.41 -21.20 15.45
C VAL A 219 -8.24 -22.46 15.20
N LYS A 220 -8.34 -22.92 13.94
CA LYS A 220 -9.09 -24.14 13.61
C LYS A 220 -8.52 -25.39 14.30
N ARG A 221 -7.19 -25.49 14.49
CA ARG A 221 -6.57 -26.63 15.19
C ARG A 221 -6.86 -26.63 16.69
N ALA A 222 -7.17 -25.47 17.26
CA ALA A 222 -7.44 -25.32 18.69
C ALA A 222 -8.92 -25.55 19.06
N LEU A 223 -9.84 -25.48 18.08
CA LEU A 223 -11.28 -25.76 18.24
C LEU A 223 -11.59 -27.25 18.06
#